data_AF-A0A170SAQ6-F1
#
_entry.id   AF-A0A170SAQ6-F1
#
_cell.length_a   1.000
_cell.length_b   1.000
_cell.length_c   1.000
_cell.angle_alpha   90.00
_cell.angle_beta   90.00
_cell.angle_gamma   90.00
#
_symmetry.space_group_name_H-M   'P 1'
#
loop_
_entity.id
_entity.type
_entity.pdbx_description
1 polymer ?
#
loop_
_entity_poly.entity_id
_entity_poly.type
_entity_poly.pdbx_seq_one_letter_code
_entity_poly.pdbx_strand_id
1 'polypeptide(L)'
;MYGQYKSSIVWTNKTYISNMLMKLSKNDFMLELEKKCKPYLGNIKLDSNIMCFPLHLVFTKHLYKNRVALIGDAAHSIHPIAGQGLNLGIRDIDKLVSNIKSAKQYGIDIGSNYVLKNFSYD
;
A
#
# COMPACT_ATOMS: atom_id res chain seq x y z
N MET A 1 7.30 28.04 19.43
CA MET A 1 6.00 28.09 18.72
C MET A 1 5.56 26.65 18.51
N TYR A 2 4.50 26.21 19.21
CA TYR A 2 4.02 24.83 19.19
C TYR A 2 3.62 24.42 17.75
N GLY A 3 4.17 23.29 17.31
CA GLY A 3 4.00 22.78 15.95
C GLY A 3 2.53 22.55 15.63
N GLN A 4 2.11 22.92 14.41
CA GLN A 4 0.80 22.57 13.90
C GLN A 4 0.71 21.04 13.83
N TYR A 5 -0.11 20.42 14.69
CA TYR A 5 -0.38 18.99 14.61
C TYR A 5 -1.09 18.71 13.28
N LYS A 6 -0.48 17.85 12.46
CA LYS A 6 -1.02 17.42 11.16
C LYS A 6 -1.07 15.90 11.14
N SER A 7 -2.14 15.38 10.56
CA SER A 7 -2.35 13.94 10.38
C SER A 7 -2.82 13.66 8.96
N SER A 8 -2.41 12.53 8.40
CA SER A 8 -2.99 11.97 7.19
C SER A 8 -4.06 10.95 7.59
N ILE A 9 -5.21 10.95 6.92
CA ILE A 9 -6.34 10.07 7.22
C ILE A 9 -6.61 9.18 6.02
N VAL A 10 -6.75 7.89 6.28
CA VAL A 10 -7.30 6.92 5.32
C VAL A 10 -8.68 6.51 5.83
N TRP A 11 -9.73 6.91 5.12
CA TRP A 11 -11.12 6.61 5.49
C TRP A 11 -11.76 5.63 4.50
N THR A 12 -11.78 4.36 4.89
CA THR A 12 -12.33 3.28 4.07
C THR A 12 -13.84 3.16 4.21
N ASN A 13 -14.56 3.14 3.09
CA ASN A 13 -16.01 2.90 3.02
C ASN A 13 -16.36 2.05 1.79
N LYS A 14 -17.62 1.59 1.72
CA LYS A 14 -18.17 0.99 0.49
C LYS A 14 -18.20 2.02 -0.64
N THR A 15 -17.97 1.58 -1.88
CA THR A 15 -17.85 2.44 -3.07
C THR A 15 -18.99 3.46 -3.21
N TYR A 16 -20.24 3.04 -2.99
CA TYR A 16 -21.39 3.95 -3.11
C TYR A 16 -21.37 5.06 -2.05
N ILE A 17 -20.89 4.78 -0.83
CA ILE A 17 -20.76 5.77 0.24
C ILE A 17 -19.64 6.75 -0.10
N SER A 18 -18.49 6.25 -0.54
CA SER A 18 -17.37 7.11 -0.96
C SER A 18 -17.80 8.05 -2.10
N ASN A 19 -18.52 7.52 -3.10
CA ASN A 19 -19.05 8.32 -4.20
C ASN A 19 -20.06 9.38 -3.75
N MET A 20 -20.89 9.07 -2.75
CA MET A 20 -21.81 10.05 -2.15
C MET A 20 -21.04 11.15 -1.42
N LEU A 21 -20.07 10.78 -0.57
CA LEU A 21 -19.25 11.73 0.20
C LEU A 21 -18.47 12.67 -0.72
N MET A 22 -17.91 12.16 -1.82
CA MET A 22 -17.15 12.98 -2.78
C MET A 22 -18.02 13.98 -3.58
N LYS A 23 -19.35 13.83 -3.57
CA LYS A 23 -20.31 14.78 -4.19
C LYS A 23 -20.77 15.88 -3.23
N LEU A 24 -20.46 15.76 -1.94
CA LEU A 24 -20.84 16.75 -0.95
C LEU A 24 -20.09 18.06 -1.15
N SER A 25 -20.67 19.15 -0.64
CA SER A 25 -19.92 20.38 -0.45
C SER A 25 -18.77 20.15 0.55
N LYS A 26 -17.74 20.99 0.50
CA LYS A 26 -16.62 20.91 1.45
C LYS A 26 -17.07 21.01 2.91
N ASN A 27 -18.10 21.83 3.17
CA ASN A 27 -18.66 22.01 4.52
C ASN A 27 -19.38 20.75 4.99
N ASP A 28 -20.22 20.15 4.14
CA ASP A 28 -20.96 18.93 4.49
C ASP A 28 -20.02 17.73 4.66
N PHE A 29 -18.99 17.63 3.81
CA PHE A 29 -17.94 16.62 3.98
C PHE A 29 -17.23 16.78 5.32
N MET A 30 -16.89 18.01 5.71
CA MET A 30 -16.23 18.29 6.98
C MET A 30 -17.10 17.91 8.17
N LEU A 31 -18.41 18.17 8.12
CA LEU A 31 -19.35 17.76 9.16
C LEU A 31 -19.36 16.23 9.33
N GLU A 32 -19.37 15.47 8.22
CA GLU A 32 -19.31 14.01 8.27
C GLU A 32 -17.96 13.49 8.81
N LEU A 33 -16.85 14.09 8.39
CA LEU A 33 -15.52 13.73 8.88
C LEU A 33 -15.37 14.06 10.38
N GLU A 34 -15.83 15.23 10.81
CA GLU A 34 -15.82 15.64 12.21
C GLU A 34 -16.65 14.69 13.07
N LYS A 35 -17.86 14.29 12.64
CA LYS A 35 -18.67 13.30 13.38
C LYS A 35 -17.90 12.00 13.63
N LYS A 36 -17.04 11.57 12.70
CA LYS A 36 -16.21 10.36 12.85
C LYS A 36 -14.95 10.58 13.69
N CYS A 37 -14.32 11.75 13.58
CA CYS A 37 -13.04 12.05 14.24
C CYS A 37 -13.17 12.70 15.62
N LYS A 38 -14.31 13.34 15.94
CA LYS A 38 -14.55 14.11 17.17
C LYS A 38 -14.23 13.36 18.47
N PRO A 39 -14.49 12.04 18.60
CA PRO A 39 -14.09 11.31 19.80
C PRO A 39 -12.57 11.25 20.04
N TYR A 40 -11.75 11.54 19.02
CA TYR A 40 -10.31 11.27 19.04
C TYR A 40 -9.43 12.49 18.78
N LEU A 41 -9.82 13.39 17.87
CA LEU A 41 -8.94 14.46 17.35
C LEU A 41 -9.43 15.88 17.67
N GLY A 42 -10.57 16.03 18.33
CA GLY A 42 -11.16 17.35 18.61
C GLY A 42 -11.54 18.10 17.33
N ASN A 43 -11.31 19.41 17.29
CA ASN A 43 -11.60 20.23 16.12
C ASN A 43 -10.55 20.01 15.04
N ILE A 44 -10.99 19.68 13.82
CA ILE A 44 -10.12 19.39 12.68
C ILE A 44 -10.36 20.38 11.55
N LYS A 45 -9.33 20.59 10.73
CA LYS A 45 -9.42 21.39 9.49
C LYS A 45 -8.71 20.65 8.36
N LEU A 46 -9.22 20.77 7.15
CA LEU A 46 -8.54 20.25 5.97
C LEU A 46 -7.35 21.14 5.62
N ASP A 47 -6.19 20.51 5.47
CA ASP A 47 -4.93 21.12 5.04
C ASP A 47 -4.57 20.77 3.59
N SER A 48 -5.40 19.96 2.91
CA SER A 48 -5.17 19.46 1.55
C SER A 48 -6.48 19.11 0.84
N ASN A 49 -6.37 18.80 -0.47
CA ASN A 49 -7.49 18.28 -1.25
C ASN A 49 -7.84 16.86 -0.84
N ILE A 50 -9.13 16.53 -0.86
CA ILE A 50 -9.62 15.18 -0.60
C ILE A 50 -9.43 14.35 -1.86
N MET A 51 -8.80 13.19 -1.72
CA MET A 51 -8.64 12.22 -2.81
C MET A 51 -9.38 10.94 -2.46
N CYS A 52 -10.01 10.32 -3.46
CA CYS A 52 -10.74 9.08 -3.31
C CYS A 52 -10.32 8.10 -4.41
N PHE A 53 -10.01 6.88 -4.01
CA PHE A 53 -9.52 5.84 -4.90
C PHE A 53 -10.14 4.50 -4.51
N PRO A 54 -10.55 3.66 -5.47
CA PRO A 54 -11.13 2.35 -5.18
C PRO A 54 -10.08 1.41 -4.60
N LEU A 55 -10.39 0.73 -3.49
CA LEU A 55 -9.50 -0.29 -2.93
C LEU A 55 -9.62 -1.59 -3.73
N HIS A 56 -8.54 -1.97 -4.41
CA HIS A 56 -8.41 -3.25 -5.09
C HIS A 56 -7.38 -4.13 -4.39
N LEU A 57 -7.68 -5.43 -4.36
CA LEU A 57 -6.75 -6.46 -3.92
C LEU A 57 -6.42 -7.33 -5.12
N VAL A 58 -5.18 -7.24 -5.59
CA VAL A 58 -4.68 -8.03 -6.71
C VAL A 58 -3.51 -8.88 -6.22
N PHE A 59 -3.64 -10.18 -6.39
CA PHE A 59 -2.55 -11.13 -6.16
C PHE A 59 -2.21 -11.84 -7.46
N THR A 60 -0.93 -11.82 -7.80
CA THR A 60 -0.40 -12.63 -8.89
C THR A 60 -0.31 -14.10 -8.46
N LYS A 61 -0.71 -15.03 -9.32
CA LYS A 61 -0.63 -16.48 -9.05
C LYS A 61 0.80 -17.03 -9.08
N HIS A 62 1.72 -16.37 -9.78
CA HIS A 62 3.10 -16.81 -9.96
C HIS A 62 4.06 -15.63 -9.83
N LEU A 63 4.83 -15.61 -8.75
CA LEU A 63 5.78 -14.52 -8.46
C LEU A 63 7.06 -14.59 -9.30
N TYR A 64 7.30 -15.71 -9.98
CA TYR A 64 8.44 -15.88 -10.88
C TYR A 64 8.10 -16.84 -12.02
N LYS A 65 8.77 -16.66 -13.15
CA LYS A 65 8.75 -17.59 -14.30
C LYS A 65 9.89 -17.25 -15.25
N ASN A 66 10.48 -18.25 -15.91
CA ASN A 66 11.42 -18.05 -17.01
C ASN A 66 12.53 -17.02 -16.69
N ARG A 67 13.19 -17.15 -15.52
CA ARG A 67 14.26 -16.25 -15.06
C ARG A 67 13.80 -14.80 -14.75
N VAL A 68 12.49 -14.57 -14.63
CA VAL A 68 11.88 -13.29 -14.25
C VAL A 68 11.24 -13.43 -12.87
N ALA A 69 11.40 -12.43 -12.02
CA ALA A 69 10.71 -12.28 -10.73
C ALA A 69 9.87 -11.00 -10.74
N LEU A 70 8.69 -11.06 -10.14
CA LEU A 70 7.80 -9.92 -9.91
C LEU A 70 7.95 -9.48 -8.45
N ILE A 71 7.98 -8.17 -8.20
CA ILE A 71 8.08 -7.57 -6.86
C ILE A 71 7.15 -6.36 -6.75
N GLY A 72 6.80 -5.97 -5.51
CA GLY A 72 5.98 -4.76 -5.27
C GLY A 72 4.64 -4.84 -5.98
N ASP A 73 4.20 -3.74 -6.61
CA ASP A 73 2.90 -3.67 -7.27
C ASP A 73 2.71 -4.67 -8.42
N ALA A 74 3.80 -5.18 -9.01
CA ALA A 74 3.76 -6.24 -10.02
C ALA A 74 3.49 -7.64 -9.44
N ALA A 75 3.85 -7.85 -8.17
CA ALA A 75 3.64 -9.09 -7.44
C ALA A 75 2.34 -9.08 -6.63
N HIS A 76 2.09 -7.97 -5.95
CA HIS A 76 0.98 -7.77 -5.04
C HIS A 76 0.52 -6.33 -5.19
N SER A 77 -0.70 -6.10 -5.69
CA SER A 77 -1.30 -4.78 -5.63
C SER A 77 -2.27 -4.76 -4.46
N ILE A 78 -1.82 -4.20 -3.34
CA ILE A 78 -2.65 -3.91 -2.18
C ILE A 78 -2.89 -2.40 -2.18
N HIS A 79 -4.06 -1.98 -2.63
CA HIS A 79 -4.43 -0.55 -2.62
C HIS A 79 -4.37 0.01 -1.18
N PRO A 80 -4.03 1.29 -0.97
CA PRO A 80 -3.32 1.80 0.19
C PRO A 80 -4.17 1.71 1.44
N ILE A 81 -3.93 0.63 2.18
CA ILE A 81 -4.12 0.62 3.61
C ILE A 81 -2.83 1.26 4.15
N ALA A 82 -2.85 2.58 4.35
CA ALA A 82 -1.83 3.32 5.10
C ALA A 82 -0.34 3.06 4.71
N GLY A 83 -0.01 2.97 3.42
CA GLY A 83 1.38 2.78 2.97
C GLY A 83 1.91 1.34 3.01
N GLN A 84 1.03 0.35 3.22
CA GLN A 84 1.44 -1.07 3.22
C GLN A 84 2.03 -1.55 1.88
N GLY A 85 1.58 -1.03 0.74
CA GLY A 85 2.11 -1.41 -0.58
C GLY A 85 3.61 -1.14 -0.73
N LEU A 86 4.07 0.04 -0.29
CA LEU A 86 5.50 0.38 -0.29
C LEU A 86 6.29 -0.54 0.64
N ASN A 87 5.78 -0.79 1.85
CA ASN A 87 6.45 -1.66 2.81
C ASN A 87 6.56 -3.10 2.31
N LEU A 88 5.54 -3.61 1.62
CA LEU A 88 5.57 -4.92 0.97
C LEU A 88 6.58 -4.96 -0.18
N GLY A 89 6.62 -3.94 -1.03
CA GLY A 89 7.62 -3.84 -2.08
C GLY A 89 9.06 -3.79 -1.55
N ILE A 90 9.31 -3.04 -0.47
CA ILE A 90 10.63 -3.01 0.18
C ILE A 90 11.00 -4.39 0.73
N ARG A 91 10.04 -5.10 1.33
CA ARG A 91 10.27 -6.47 1.82
C ARG A 91 10.56 -7.46 0.69
N ASP A 92 9.87 -7.33 -0.44
CA ASP A 92 10.14 -8.14 -1.64
C ASP A 92 11.57 -7.90 -2.15
N ILE A 93 12.00 -6.63 -2.18
CA ILE A 93 13.38 -6.25 -2.56
C ILE A 93 14.40 -6.90 -1.62
N ASP A 94 14.21 -6.78 -0.30
CA ASP A 94 15.14 -7.33 0.69
C ASP A 94 15.31 -8.85 0.55
N LYS A 95 14.19 -9.57 0.37
CA LYS A 95 14.20 -11.02 0.14
C LYS A 95 14.89 -11.40 -1.16
N LEU A 96 14.58 -10.70 -2.26
CA LEU A 96 15.19 -10.97 -3.56
C LEU A 96 16.71 -10.72 -3.54
N VAL A 97 17.14 -9.60 -2.96
CA VAL A 97 18.56 -9.25 -2.83
C VAL A 97 19.30 -10.27 -2.00
N SER A 98 18.73 -10.72 -0.89
CA SER A 98 19.33 -11.75 -0.03
C SER A 98 19.52 -13.08 -0.77
N ASN A 99 18.53 -13.51 -1.55
CA ASN A 99 18.64 -14.73 -2.35
C ASN A 99 19.67 -14.62 -3.46
N ILE A 100 19.71 -13.49 -4.18
CA ILE A 100 20.70 -13.25 -5.25
C ILE A 100 22.12 -13.24 -4.67
N LYS A 101 22.33 -12.61 -3.50
CA LYS A 101 23.64 -12.59 -2.83
C LYS A 101 24.11 -13.99 -2.47
N SER A 102 23.23 -14.79 -1.86
CA SER A 102 23.53 -16.18 -1.51
C SER A 102 23.86 -17.01 -2.75
N ALA A 103 23.03 -16.95 -3.79
CA ALA A 103 23.28 -17.66 -5.04
C ALA A 103 24.64 -17.30 -5.65
N LYS A 104 24.98 -16.02 -5.69
CA LYS A 104 26.27 -15.54 -6.19
C LYS A 104 27.44 -16.07 -5.35
N GLN A 105 27.30 -16.13 -4.03
CA GLN A 105 28.34 -16.64 -3.11
C GLN A 105 28.65 -18.13 -3.38
N TYR A 106 27.65 -18.92 -3.74
CA TYR A 106 27.80 -20.35 -4.01
C TYR A 106 27.97 -20.68 -5.51
N GLY A 107 28.08 -19.68 -6.39
CA GLY A 107 28.21 -19.89 -7.84
C GLY A 107 26.96 -20.45 -8.51
N ILE A 108 25.79 -20.31 -7.88
CA ILE A 108 24.49 -20.77 -8.39
C ILE A 108 23.94 -19.73 -9.38
N ASP A 109 23.34 -20.20 -10.47
CA ASP A 109 22.63 -19.33 -11.42
C ASP A 109 21.47 -18.59 -10.72
N ILE A 110 21.59 -17.26 -10.65
CA ILE A 110 20.63 -16.35 -10.00
C ILE A 110 19.24 -16.39 -10.64
N GLY A 111 19.14 -16.77 -11.92
CA GLY A 111 17.88 -16.88 -12.65
C GLY A 111 17.27 -18.28 -12.58
N SER A 112 17.91 -19.23 -11.89
CA SER A 112 17.42 -20.60 -11.80
C SER A 112 16.10 -20.68 -11.01
N ASN A 113 15.26 -21.65 -11.36
CA ASN A 113 14.03 -21.91 -10.62
C ASN A 113 14.30 -22.18 -9.14
N TYR A 114 15.44 -22.76 -8.78
CA TYR A 114 15.83 -22.98 -7.39
C TYR A 114 15.94 -21.65 -6.62
N VAL A 115 16.67 -20.67 -7.17
CA VAL A 115 16.86 -19.35 -6.54
C VAL A 115 15.56 -18.55 -6.50
N LEU A 116 14.79 -18.57 -7.60
CA LEU A 116 13.55 -17.81 -7.71
C LEU A 116 12.40 -18.42 -6.88
N LYS A 117 12.35 -19.74 -6.71
CA LYS A 117 11.40 -20.40 -5.81
C LYS A 117 11.61 -19.99 -4.34
N ASN A 118 12.87 -19.85 -3.91
CA ASN A 118 13.17 -19.39 -2.56
C ASN A 118 12.78 -17.91 -2.33
N PHE A 119 12.52 -17.16 -3.40
CA PHE A 119 12.00 -15.78 -3.32
C PHE A 119 10.47 -15.77 -3.20
N SER A 120 9.75 -16.63 -3.90
CA SER A 120 8.29 -16.76 -3.78
C SER A 120 7.85 -17.16 -2.36
N TYR A 121 6.57 -16.91 -2.05
CA TYR A 121 5.95 -17.26 -0.77
C TYR A 121 5.18 -18.61 -0.82
N ASP A 122 5.41 -19.41 -1.86
CA ASP A 122 4.80 -20.74 -2.07
C ASP A 122 5.55 -21.87 -1.35
#